data_AF-A0A3P6PF00-F1
#
_entry.id   AF-A0A3P6PF00-F1
#
_cell.length_a   1.000
_cell.length_b   1.000
_cell.length_c   1.000
_cell.angle_alpha   90.00
_cell.angle_beta   90.00
_cell.angle_gamma   90.00
#
_symmetry.space_group_name_H-M   'P 1'
#
loop_
_entity.id
_entity.type
_entity.pdbx_description
1 polymer ?
#
loop_
_entity_poly.entity_id
_entity_poly.type
_entity_poly.pdbx_seq_one_letter_code
_entity_poly.pdbx_strand_id
1 'polypeptide(L)'
;MISAQHHFYLSFENSVCDAYATEKLFWPMQQLIVPIVLKRSIAMTFIPHGSFIAVDDFESPKHLADYLKRLLANKDEYLKLVIPHSFSRILSEKYPLPSLVHL
;
A
#
# COMPACT_ATOMS: atom_id res chain seq x y z
N MET A 1 -4.83 -17.33 2.73
CA MET A 1 -3.83 -16.80 1.78
C MET A 1 -4.55 -15.84 0.86
N ILE A 2 -4.26 -14.55 0.92
CA ILE A 2 -4.90 -13.55 0.05
C ILE A 2 -4.16 -13.60 -1.29
N SER A 3 -4.94 -13.91 -2.33
CA SER A 3 -4.51 -14.30 -3.68
C SER A 3 -4.01 -13.12 -4.53
N ALA A 4 -3.25 -13.46 -5.58
CA ALA A 4 -2.65 -12.64 -6.64
C ALA A 4 -3.63 -11.83 -7.52
N GLN A 5 -4.74 -11.35 -6.96
CA GLN A 5 -5.79 -10.59 -7.66
C GLN A 5 -6.22 -9.31 -6.94
N HIS A 6 -5.56 -8.94 -5.84
CA HIS A 6 -5.91 -7.74 -5.07
C HIS A 6 -4.80 -6.71 -5.15
N HIS A 7 -5.14 -5.51 -5.61
CA HIS A 7 -4.21 -4.36 -5.63
C HIS A 7 -4.13 -3.65 -4.27
N PHE A 8 -5.19 -3.77 -3.46
CA PHE A 8 -5.29 -3.09 -2.17
C PHE A 8 -5.70 -4.06 -1.07
N TYR A 9 -5.22 -3.81 0.14
CA TYR A 9 -5.60 -4.54 1.35
C TYR A 9 -5.99 -3.57 2.46
N LEU A 10 -7.15 -3.76 3.09
CA LEU A 10 -7.57 -2.95 4.24
C LEU A 10 -6.77 -3.38 5.48
N SER A 11 -5.69 -2.66 5.75
CA SER A 11 -4.76 -2.86 6.87
C SER A 11 -5.23 -2.11 8.12
N PHE A 12 -6.49 -2.29 8.50
CA PHE A 12 -7.05 -1.61 9.67
C PHE A 12 -6.62 -2.33 10.94
N GLU A 13 -6.05 -1.57 11.87
CA GLU A 13 -5.82 -2.06 13.22
C GLU A 13 -7.09 -1.96 14.07
N ASN A 14 -7.16 -2.81 15.09
CA ASN A 14 -8.33 -2.89 15.97
C ASN A 14 -8.58 -1.59 16.76
N SER A 15 -7.55 -0.74 16.86
CA SER A 15 -7.59 0.56 17.55
C SER A 15 -6.68 1.55 16.83
N VAL A 16 -7.05 2.84 16.84
CA VAL A 16 -6.16 3.94 16.40
C VAL A 16 -5.27 4.32 17.57
N CYS A 17 -4.04 3.79 17.59
CA CYS A 17 -3.07 4.02 18.66
C CYS A 17 -1.69 4.31 18.08
N ASP A 18 -0.98 5.25 18.69
CA ASP A 18 0.39 5.59 18.29
C ASP A 18 1.31 4.38 18.46
N ALA A 19 2.19 4.19 17.48
CA ALA A 19 3.10 3.05 17.41
C ALA A 19 2.42 1.66 17.48
N TYR A 20 1.12 1.55 17.17
CA TYR A 20 0.43 0.26 17.04
C TYR A 20 0.32 -0.15 15.58
N ALA A 21 1.20 -1.05 15.15
CA ALA A 21 1.14 -1.71 13.86
C ALA A 21 1.41 -3.21 14.03
N THR A 22 0.62 -4.02 13.36
CA THR A 22 0.70 -5.48 13.39
C THR A 22 1.03 -6.02 12.00
N GLU A 23 0.98 -7.35 11.85
CA GLU A 23 1.17 -8.05 10.58
C GLU A 23 0.27 -7.55 9.45
N LYS A 24 -0.89 -6.94 9.78
CA LYS A 24 -1.83 -6.36 8.81
C LYS A 24 -1.20 -5.27 7.95
N LEU A 25 -0.25 -4.50 8.48
CA LEU A 25 0.47 -3.47 7.72
C LEU A 25 1.50 -4.10 6.78
N PHE A 26 2.22 -5.12 7.26
CA PHE A 26 3.43 -5.63 6.58
C PHE A 26 3.16 -6.78 5.60
N TRP A 27 2.22 -7.69 5.90
CA TRP A 27 1.89 -8.81 5.00
C TRP A 27 1.50 -8.40 3.58
N PRO A 28 0.61 -7.42 3.34
CA PRO A 28 0.26 -7.04 1.96
C PRO A 28 1.47 -6.53 1.18
N MET A 29 2.38 -5.80 1.83
CA MET A 29 3.59 -5.29 1.19
C MET A 29 4.54 -6.40 0.71
N GLN A 30 4.60 -7.53 1.44
CA GLN A 30 5.38 -8.70 1.02
C GLN A 30 4.81 -9.38 -0.24
N GLN A 31 3.54 -9.11 -0.55
CA GLN A 31 2.83 -9.62 -1.73
C GLN A 31 2.63 -8.55 -2.81
N LEU A 32 3.32 -7.40 -2.70
CA LEU A 32 3.20 -6.28 -3.64
C LEU A 32 1.77 -5.69 -3.71
N ILE A 33 1.03 -5.82 -2.61
CA ILE A 33 -0.30 -5.25 -2.42
C ILE A 33 -0.17 -3.97 -1.58
N VAL A 34 -0.87 -2.91 -1.98
CA VAL A 34 -0.80 -1.62 -1.28
C VAL A 34 -1.70 -1.65 -0.04
N PRO A 35 -1.16 -1.43 1.17
CA PRO A 35 -1.97 -1.34 2.39
C PRO A 35 -2.78 -0.03 2.41
N ILE A 36 -4.05 -0.14 2.80
CA ILE A 36 -4.94 0.97 3.13
C ILE A 36 -5.09 1.01 4.65
N VAL A 37 -4.64 2.08 5.29
CA VAL A 37 -4.64 2.25 6.76
C VAL A 37 -5.67 3.28 7.19
N LEU A 38 -6.15 3.20 8.44
CA LEU A 38 -7.10 4.20 8.96
C LEU A 38 -6.47 5.58 9.16
N LYS A 39 -5.22 5.62 9.67
CA LYS A 39 -4.53 6.86 10.02
C LYS A 39 -3.13 6.94 9.45
N ARG A 40 -2.83 8.05 8.78
CA ARG A 40 -1.51 8.34 8.21
C ARG A 40 -0.39 8.35 9.26
N SER A 41 -0.64 8.98 10.41
CA SER A 41 0.37 9.15 11.47
C SER A 41 0.92 7.82 11.98
N ILE A 42 0.06 6.79 12.07
CA ILE A 42 0.46 5.45 12.51
C ILE A 42 1.41 4.82 11.49
N ALA A 43 1.02 4.76 10.21
CA ALA A 43 1.82 4.10 9.18
C ALA A 43 3.15 4.81 8.89
N MET A 44 3.17 6.15 8.95
CA MET A 44 4.40 6.94 8.75
C MET A 44 5.53 6.59 9.74
N THR A 45 5.21 5.98 10.88
CA THR A 45 6.20 5.55 11.87
C THR A 45 6.93 4.27 11.45
N PHE A 46 6.34 3.46 10.55
CA PHE A 46 6.81 2.10 10.27
C PHE A 46 7.28 1.87 8.83
N ILE A 47 6.67 2.56 7.86
CA ILE A 47 6.89 2.28 6.44
C ILE A 47 7.10 3.59 5.65
N PRO A 48 7.81 3.52 4.50
CA PRO A 48 8.12 4.71 3.71
C PRO A 48 6.88 5.52 3.33
N HIS A 49 7.05 6.84 3.27
CA HIS A 49 6.02 7.71 2.70
C HIS A 49 5.72 7.31 1.26
N GLY A 50 4.43 7.28 0.93
CA GLY A 50 3.98 6.90 -0.40
C GLY A 50 3.99 5.39 -0.65
N SER A 51 4.20 4.53 0.35
CA SER A 51 4.04 3.07 0.19
C SER A 51 2.68 2.52 0.69
N PHE A 52 1.74 3.41 0.98
CA PHE A 52 0.43 3.10 1.56
C PHE A 52 -0.58 4.22 1.26
N ILE A 53 -1.85 3.92 1.47
CA ILE A 53 -2.96 4.87 1.34
C ILE A 53 -3.58 5.05 2.73
N ALA A 54 -3.78 6.27 3.20
CA ALA A 54 -4.45 6.51 4.47
C ALA A 54 -5.87 7.03 4.24
N VAL A 55 -6.84 6.45 4.95
CA VAL A 55 -8.25 6.83 4.83
C VAL A 55 -8.47 8.27 5.28
N ASP A 56 -7.75 8.73 6.30
CA ASP A 56 -7.85 10.09 6.84
C ASP A 56 -7.24 11.19 5.96
N ASP A 57 -6.68 10.84 4.79
CA ASP A 57 -6.33 11.81 3.75
C ASP A 57 -7.52 12.26 2.90
N PHE A 58 -8.65 11.54 2.98
CA PHE A 58 -9.80 11.75 2.10
C PHE A 58 -10.98 12.34 2.88
N GLU A 59 -11.65 13.33 2.29
CA GLU A 59 -12.83 13.97 2.89
C GLU A 59 -14.00 13.00 3.09
N SER A 60 -14.06 11.92 2.31
CA SER A 60 -15.11 10.91 2.42
C SER A 60 -14.70 9.55 1.83
N PRO A 61 -15.42 8.46 2.19
CA PRO A 61 -15.22 7.15 1.55
C PRO A 61 -15.39 7.16 0.03
N LYS A 62 -16.21 8.08 -0.51
CA LYS A 62 -16.37 8.25 -1.96
C LYS A 62 -15.07 8.76 -2.60
N HIS A 63 -14.42 9.75 -1.99
CA HIS A 63 -13.15 10.28 -2.49
C HIS A 63 -12.05 9.21 -2.46
N LEU A 64 -12.00 8.39 -1.41
CA LEU A 64 -11.12 7.23 -1.37
C LEU A 64 -11.43 6.27 -2.52
N ALA A 65 -12.69 5.89 -2.73
CA ALA A 65 -13.08 4.97 -3.80
C ALA A 65 -12.72 5.50 -5.20
N ASP A 66 -12.93 6.80 -5.45
CA ASP A 66 -12.57 7.45 -6.71
C ASP A 66 -11.05 7.47 -6.92
N TYR A 67 -10.28 7.70 -5.85
CA TYR A 67 -8.81 7.60 -5.89
C TYR A 67 -8.32 6.19 -6.20
N LEU A 68 -8.90 5.15 -5.57
CA LEU A 68 -8.55 3.76 -5.85
C LEU A 68 -8.84 3.38 -7.30
N LYS A 69 -9.99 3.80 -7.86
CA LYS A 69 -10.31 3.60 -9.28
C LYS A 69 -9.31 4.26 -10.21
N ARG A 70 -8.87 5.49 -9.87
CA ARG A 70 -7.86 6.23 -10.64
C ARG A 70 -6.52 5.49 -10.67
N LEU A 71 -6.09 4.93 -9.54
CA LEU A 71 -4.89 4.10 -9.46
C LEU A 71 -5.00 2.83 -10.31
N LEU A 72 -6.16 2.16 -10.31
CA LEU A 72 -6.39 0.98 -11.16
C LEU A 72 -6.41 1.31 -12.65
N ALA A 73 -6.83 2.52 -13.02
CA ALA A 73 -6.80 3.00 -14.40
C ALA A 73 -5.42 3.48 -14.86
N ASN A 74 -4.51 3.79 -13.92
CA ASN A 74 -3.16 4.29 -14.21
C ASN A 74 -2.09 3.47 -13.48
N LYS A 75 -1.57 2.46 -14.20
CA LYS A 75 -0.55 1.53 -13.69
C LYS A 75 0.69 2.23 -13.17
N ASP A 76 1.15 3.31 -13.81
CA ASP A 76 2.36 4.01 -13.38
C ASP A 76 2.16 4.72 -12.02
N GLU A 77 0.96 5.23 -11.76
CA GLU A 77 0.63 5.79 -10.45
C GLU A 77 0.51 4.71 -9.37
N TYR A 78 -0.08 3.57 -9.69
CA TYR A 78 -0.13 2.43 -8.77
C TYR A 78 1.28 1.91 -8.43
N LEU A 79 2.16 1.75 -9.43
CA LEU A 79 3.51 1.23 -9.24
C LEU A 79 4.39 2.12 -8.37
N LYS A 80 4.13 3.44 -8.31
CA LYS A 80 4.81 4.34 -7.37
C LYS A 80 4.57 3.96 -5.91
N LEU A 81 3.42 3.36 -5.60
CA LEU A 81 3.07 2.91 -4.25
C LEU A 81 3.71 1.56 -3.90
N VAL A 82 3.87 0.69 -4.88
CA VAL A 82 4.46 -0.66 -4.71
C VAL A 82 5.98 -0.63 -4.71
N ILE A 83 6.59 0.30 -5.44
CA ILE A 83 8.03 0.45 -5.58
C ILE A 83 8.48 1.83 -5.04
N PRO A 84 8.44 2.07 -3.72
CA PRO A 84 9.04 3.26 -3.16
C PRO A 84 10.53 3.31 -3.51
N HIS A 85 11.10 4.49 -3.77
CA HIS A 85 12.53 4.63 -4.06
C HIS A 85 13.43 4.02 -2.97
N SER A 86 12.98 3.96 -1.72
CA SER A 86 13.68 3.31 -0.61
C SER A 86 13.64 1.77 -0.67
N PHE A 87 12.64 1.19 -1.35
CA PHE A 87 12.43 -0.26 -1.49
C PHE A 87 12.94 -0.81 -2.83
N SER A 88 13.15 0.07 -3.82
CA SER A 88 13.55 -0.29 -5.18
C SER A 88 14.80 -1.19 -5.23
N ARG A 89 15.78 -0.95 -4.35
CA ARG A 89 17.02 -1.74 -4.30
C ARG A 89 16.81 -3.18 -3.82
N ILE A 90 15.93 -3.37 -2.83
CA ILE A 90 15.61 -4.69 -2.27
C ILE A 90 14.70 -5.46 -3.25
N LEU A 91 13.73 -4.76 -3.85
CA LEU A 91 12.82 -5.36 -4.82
C LEU A 91 13.52 -5.68 -6.14
N SER A 92 14.50 -4.90 -6.60
CA SER A 92 15.27 -5.23 -7.81
C SER A 92 16.07 -6.52 -7.67
N GLU A 93 16.53 -6.84 -6.45
CA GLU A 93 17.23 -8.09 -6.16
C GLU A 93 16.27 -9.29 -6.07
N LYS A 94 15.06 -9.08 -5.54
CA LYS A 94 14.09 -10.15 -5.27
C LYS A 94 13.06 -10.40 -6.39
N TYR A 95 12.70 -9.36 -7.15
CA TYR A 95 11.68 -9.33 -8.20
C TYR A 95 12.16 -8.48 -9.39
N PRO A 96 12.89 -9.06 -10.35
CA PRO A 96 13.41 -8.32 -11.50
C PRO A 96 12.28 -7.70 -12.32
N LEU A 97 12.50 -6.50 -12.89
CA LEU A 97 11.51 -5.67 -13.59
C LEU A 97 10.51 -6.42 -14.50
N PRO A 98 10.88 -7.45 -15.29
CA PRO A 98 9.92 -8.24 -16.09
C PRO A 98 8.79 -8.87 -15.27
N SER A 99 9.05 -9.24 -14.01
CA SER A 99 8.04 -9.83 -13.11
C SER A 99 7.02 -8.80 -12.60
N LEU A 100 7.37 -7.51 -12.59
CA LEU A 100 6.48 -6.42 -12.17
C LEU A 100 5.55 -5.95 -13.29
N VAL A 101 5.84 -6.31 -14.55
CA VAL A 101 4.99 -5.98 -15.72
C VAL A 101 3.69 -6.77 -15.70
N HIS A 102 3.62 -7.88 -14.96
CA HIS A 102 2.43 -8.74 -14.84
C HIS A 102 1.55 -8.48 -13.60
N LEU A 103 1.93 -7.51 -12.76
CA LEU A 103 1.10 -6.97 -11.66
C LEU A 103 0.24 -5.81 -12.13
#